data_AF-A0A8C2GBM8-F1
#
_entry.id   AF-A0A8C2GBM8-F1
#
_cell.length_a   1.000
_cell.length_b   1.000
_cell.length_c   1.000
_cell.angle_alpha   90.00
_cell.angle_beta   90.00
_cell.angle_gamma   90.00
#
_symmetry.space_group_name_H-M   'P 1'
#
loop_
_entity.id
_entity.type
_entity.pdbx_description
1 polymer ?
#
loop_
_entity_poly.entity_id
_entity_poly.type
_entity_poly.pdbx_seq_one_letter_code
_entity_poly.pdbx_strand_id
1 'polypeptide(L)'
;LRWAKSEIIRHWGYPAEEFEVVTEDGYILSINRIPHGVKNNDGQGKGLSCVLIRAVFPELRQRATDRRTVCVRTLLQLPDLFGRKDFFPQNDLIKFFATEFCSRKPLSVLCGNIFFLLCGFDEKNLNMSRTPVYTTHCPAGTSVQNMVHWAQAVKSSKLMAYDYGKAGNMAHYNQSTPPLYNVRDMTVPTALWSGGQDTLADPQDVALLLTQIPKLVYHRNIKHWEHLDFIWGLDAPQEMYNKLIKMMKENV
;
A
#
# COMPACT_ATOMS: atom_id res chain seq x y z
N LEU A 1 4.56 24.98 4.54
CA LEU A 1 4.90 24.27 5.79
C LEU A 1 4.99 22.78 5.47
N ARG A 2 6.20 22.20 5.42
CA ARG A 2 6.38 20.74 5.28
C ARG A 2 6.47 20.16 6.68
N TRP A 3 5.41 19.48 7.10
CA TRP A 3 5.42 18.69 8.34
C TRP A 3 5.89 17.28 7.99
N ALA A 4 6.75 16.69 8.83
CA ALA A 4 7.04 15.27 8.75
C ALA A 4 5.78 14.45 9.08
N LYS A 5 5.67 13.22 8.57
CA LYS A 5 4.47 12.39 8.79
C LYS A 5 4.20 12.16 10.27
N SER A 6 5.25 11.92 11.05
CA SER A 6 5.19 11.74 12.50
C SER A 6 4.76 13.03 13.23
N GLU A 7 5.08 14.22 12.72
CA GLU A 7 4.61 15.50 13.28
C GLU A 7 3.10 15.68 13.08
N ILE A 8 2.56 15.29 11.92
CA ILE A 8 1.11 15.33 11.67
C ILE A 8 0.38 14.42 12.65
N ILE A 9 0.89 13.20 12.87
CA ILE A 9 0.27 12.24 13.80
C ILE A 9 0.26 12.80 15.23
N ARG A 10 1.40 13.34 15.68
CA ARG A 10 1.53 13.94 17.01
C ARG A 10 0.68 15.20 17.17
N HIS A 11 0.51 16.00 16.12
CA HIS A 11 -0.37 17.17 16.13
C HIS A 11 -1.81 16.82 16.51
N TRP A 12 -2.31 15.66 16.07
CA TRP A 12 -3.64 15.16 16.41
C TRP A 12 -3.70 14.40 17.74
N GLY A 13 -2.64 14.44 18.55
CA GLY A 13 -2.59 13.86 19.90
C GLY A 13 -2.30 12.36 19.93
N TYR A 14 -1.94 11.73 18.81
CA TYR A 14 -1.56 10.32 18.78
C TYR A 14 -0.05 10.15 19.02
N PRO A 15 0.38 9.11 19.77
CA PRO A 15 1.78 8.73 19.79
C PRO A 15 2.24 8.26 18.40
N ALA A 16 3.47 8.58 18.03
CA ALA A 16 4.07 8.17 16.76
C ALA A 16 5.51 7.71 17.00
N GLU A 17 5.82 6.51 16.51
CA GLU A 17 7.16 5.94 16.39
C GLU A 17 7.56 5.96 14.92
N GLU A 18 8.79 6.36 14.61
CA GLU A 18 9.31 6.40 13.24
C GLU A 18 10.55 5.50 13.16
N PHE A 19 10.56 4.62 12.17
CA PHE A 19 11.63 3.65 11.93
C PHE A 19 12.17 3.85 10.52
N GLU A 20 13.49 3.94 10.39
CA GLU A 20 14.16 3.88 9.09
C GLU A 20 14.62 2.45 8.84
N VAL A 21 14.14 1.88 7.73
CA VAL A 21 14.56 0.56 7.25
C VAL A 21 15.34 0.77 5.97
N VAL A 22 16.64 0.45 6.02
CA VAL A 22 17.49 0.48 4.83
C VAL A 22 17.43 -0.90 4.19
N THR A 23 16.93 -0.97 2.96
CA THR A 23 16.97 -2.19 2.13
C THR A 23 18.38 -2.43 1.61
N GLU A 24 18.69 -3.65 1.20
CA GLU A 24 20.06 -4.03 0.79
C GLU A 24 20.54 -3.33 -0.48
N ASP A 25 19.63 -2.90 -1.34
CA ASP A 25 19.91 -2.03 -2.48
C ASP A 25 20.20 -0.56 -2.10
N GLY A 26 20.18 -0.26 -0.79
CA GLY A 26 20.51 1.04 -0.20
C GLY A 26 19.33 2.01 -0.15
N TYR A 27 18.10 1.55 -0.42
CA TYR A 27 16.91 2.38 -0.37
C TYR A 27 16.39 2.53 1.08
N ILE A 28 16.02 3.75 1.47
CA ILE A 28 15.59 4.07 2.85
C ILE A 28 14.07 4.20 2.90
N LEU A 29 13.42 3.32 3.67
CA LEU A 29 11.99 3.33 3.94
C LEU A 29 11.72 3.91 5.35
N SER A 30 10.97 5.01 5.43
CA SER A 30 10.42 5.50 6.72
C SER A 30 9.07 4.83 7.00
N ILE A 31 9.01 4.09 8.11
CA ILE A 31 7.81 3.41 8.64
C ILE A 31 7.33 4.17 9.88
N ASN A 32 6.02 4.44 9.94
CA ASN A 32 5.40 5.12 11.07
C ASN A 32 4.45 4.16 11.81
N ARG A 33 4.56 4.07 13.14
CA ARG A 33 3.70 3.25 14.00
C ARG A 33 2.97 4.11 15.02
N ILE A 34 1.66 3.88 15.16
CA ILE A 34 0.83 4.47 16.22
C ILE A 34 0.57 3.39 17.27
N PRO A 35 1.29 3.39 18.41
CA PRO A 35 1.22 2.30 19.40
C PRO A 35 -0.16 2.16 20.06
N HIS A 36 -0.84 3.27 20.34
CA HIS A 36 -2.15 3.30 20.99
C HIS A 36 -2.93 4.58 20.64
N GLY A 37 -4.24 4.58 20.91
CA GLY A 37 -5.09 5.76 20.78
C GLY A 37 -4.81 6.82 21.87
N VAL A 38 -5.34 8.03 21.65
CA VAL A 38 -5.12 9.23 22.51
C VAL A 38 -5.54 9.03 23.98
N LYS A 39 -6.47 8.12 24.26
CA LYS A 39 -7.04 7.92 25.61
C LYS A 39 -6.31 6.87 26.48
N ASN A 40 -5.34 6.14 25.94
CA ASN A 40 -4.56 5.14 26.69
C ASN A 40 -3.20 5.74 27.11
N ASN A 41 -3.17 6.58 28.14
CA ASN A 41 -1.92 7.13 28.69
C ASN A 41 -1.23 6.19 29.70
N ASP A 42 -1.91 5.15 30.19
CA ASP A 42 -1.48 4.42 31.39
C ASP A 42 -0.76 3.08 31.13
N GLY A 43 -0.26 2.83 29.91
CA GLY A 43 0.56 1.63 29.60
C GLY A 43 -0.13 0.26 29.82
N GLN A 44 -1.40 0.23 30.23
CA GLN A 44 -2.16 -0.98 30.59
C GLN A 44 -3.34 -1.26 29.65
N GLY A 45 -3.61 -0.40 28.67
CA GLY A 45 -4.66 -0.62 27.69
C GLY A 45 -4.18 -1.53 26.56
N LYS A 46 -4.89 -2.64 26.32
CA LYS A 46 -4.82 -3.46 25.09
C LYS A 46 -5.34 -2.64 23.87
N GLY A 47 -4.74 -1.49 23.60
CA GLY A 47 -5.14 -0.61 22.51
C GLY A 47 -4.76 -1.23 21.18
N LEU A 48 -5.62 -1.09 20.17
CA LEU A 48 -5.28 -1.50 18.81
C LEU A 48 -4.09 -0.66 18.34
N SER A 49 -2.96 -1.33 18.12
CA SER A 49 -1.89 -0.75 17.31
C SER A 49 -2.38 -0.71 15.87
N CYS A 50 -2.65 0.48 15.36
CA CYS A 50 -2.93 0.66 13.94
C CYS A 50 -1.59 0.75 13.22
N VAL A 51 -1.22 -0.33 12.54
CA VAL A 51 -0.15 -0.25 11.55
C VAL A 51 -0.82 0.05 10.23
N LEU A 52 -0.68 1.29 9.75
CA LEU A 52 -1.10 1.66 8.40
C LEU A 52 -0.06 1.09 7.42
N ILE A 53 0.00 -0.24 7.28
CA ILE A 53 0.75 -0.84 6.19
C ILE A 53 -0.04 -0.49 4.93
N ARG A 54 0.64 0.10 3.93
CA ARG A 54 0.22 -0.02 2.53
C ARG A 54 0.35 -1.50 2.15
N ALA A 55 -0.54 -2.33 2.68
CA ALA A 55 -0.49 -3.78 2.52
C ALA A 55 -1.35 -4.09 1.31
N VAL A 56 -0.69 -4.20 0.17
CA VAL A 56 -1.21 -5.00 -0.92
C VAL A 56 -0.84 -6.45 -0.55
N PHE A 57 -1.77 -7.39 -0.70
CA PHE A 57 -1.51 -8.81 -0.52
C PHE A 57 -1.57 -9.48 -1.88
N PRO A 58 -0.44 -9.92 -2.45
CA PRO A 58 -0.45 -10.75 -3.64
C PRO A 58 -0.47 -12.23 -3.22
N GLU A 59 -1.60 -12.71 -2.72
CA GLU A 59 -2.10 -13.94 -3.33
C GLU A 59 -2.60 -13.44 -4.67
N LEU A 60 -2.11 -13.96 -5.80
CA LEU A 60 -2.55 -13.49 -7.11
C LEU A 60 -2.92 -14.72 -7.90
N ARG A 61 -4.20 -15.09 -7.83
CA ARG A 61 -4.80 -16.05 -8.75
C ARG A 61 -5.76 -15.36 -9.71
N GLN A 62 -5.43 -14.17 -10.21
CA GLN A 62 -6.32 -13.50 -11.16
C GLN A 62 -6.31 -14.22 -12.51
N ARG A 63 -7.49 -14.74 -12.90
CA ARG A 63 -7.80 -15.01 -14.32
C ARG A 63 -7.85 -13.67 -15.04
N ALA A 64 -6.99 -13.54 -16.06
CA ALA A 64 -6.88 -12.37 -16.90
C ALA A 64 -8.13 -12.22 -17.77
N THR A 65 -8.91 -11.17 -17.54
CA THR A 65 -9.94 -10.71 -18.51
C THR A 65 -9.90 -9.21 -18.80
N ASP A 66 -9.17 -8.38 -18.04
CA ASP A 66 -9.02 -6.94 -18.31
C ASP A 66 -7.64 -6.59 -18.90
N ARG A 67 -7.63 -5.78 -19.97
CA ARG A 67 -6.41 -5.25 -20.64
C ARG A 67 -5.56 -4.40 -19.70
N ARG A 68 -6.16 -3.74 -18.70
CA ARG A 68 -5.42 -2.91 -17.72
C ARG A 68 -4.57 -3.78 -16.78
N THR A 69 -5.12 -4.86 -16.26
CA THR A 69 -4.42 -5.86 -15.44
C THR A 69 -3.27 -6.54 -16.21
N VAL A 70 -3.45 -6.78 -17.51
CA VAL A 70 -2.39 -7.31 -18.39
C VAL A 70 -1.22 -6.33 -18.52
N CYS A 71 -1.47 -5.02 -18.61
CA CYS A 71 -0.42 -4.01 -18.73
C CYS A 71 0.44 -3.92 -17.46
N VAL A 72 -0.17 -3.93 -16.28
CA VAL A 72 0.53 -3.94 -14.98
C VAL A 72 1.39 -5.18 -14.82
N ARG A 73 0.87 -6.35 -15.19
CA ARG A 73 1.62 -7.61 -15.18
C ARG A 73 2.84 -7.55 -16.09
N THR A 74 2.70 -7.03 -17.30
CA THR A 74 3.82 -6.89 -18.25
C THR A 74 4.85 -5.88 -17.75
N LEU A 75 4.42 -4.75 -17.19
CA LEU A 75 5.31 -3.74 -16.61
C LEU A 75 6.10 -4.32 -15.44
N LEU A 76 5.45 -4.96 -14.46
CA LEU A 76 6.12 -5.57 -13.30
C LEU A 76 7.12 -6.69 -13.69
N GLN A 77 6.94 -7.31 -14.86
CA GLN A 77 7.80 -8.39 -15.35
C GLN A 77 9.02 -7.93 -16.16
N LEU A 78 9.23 -6.62 -16.32
CA LEU A 78 10.37 -6.05 -17.06
C LEU A 78 11.40 -5.38 -16.13
N PRO A 79 12.17 -6.15 -15.33
CA PRO A 79 13.16 -5.60 -14.39
C PRO A 79 14.23 -4.74 -15.09
N ASP A 80 14.54 -5.04 -16.36
CA ASP A 80 15.52 -4.29 -17.16
C ASP A 80 15.07 -2.88 -17.55
N LEU A 81 13.77 -2.55 -17.41
CA LEU A 81 13.22 -1.24 -17.73
C LEU A 81 13.44 -0.20 -16.61
N PHE A 82 13.79 -0.64 -15.39
CA PHE A 82 13.57 0.14 -14.16
C PHE A 82 14.82 0.65 -13.45
N GLY A 83 16.00 0.55 -14.07
CA GLY A 83 17.25 0.96 -13.44
C GLY A 83 17.66 0.04 -12.29
N ARG A 84 18.70 0.41 -11.53
CA ARG A 84 19.35 -0.48 -10.54
C ARG A 84 19.02 -0.22 -9.07
N LYS A 85 18.40 0.92 -8.72
CA LYS A 85 18.22 1.33 -7.31
C LYS A 85 16.81 1.86 -7.02
N ASP A 86 16.43 2.97 -7.64
CA ASP A 86 15.16 3.64 -7.36
C ASP A 86 14.14 3.41 -8.48
N PHE A 87 12.95 2.96 -8.10
CA PHE A 87 11.77 2.92 -8.94
C PHE A 87 10.94 4.19 -8.71
N PHE A 88 10.71 4.96 -9.77
CA PHE A 88 10.12 6.31 -9.74
C PHE A 88 10.74 7.28 -8.71
N PRO A 89 12.04 7.60 -8.83
CA PRO A 89 12.64 8.63 -7.99
C PRO A 89 11.99 10.00 -8.27
N GLN A 90 11.60 10.71 -7.20
CA GLN A 90 11.01 12.05 -7.24
C GLN A 90 12.09 13.12 -7.53
N ASN A 91 12.64 13.12 -8.74
CA ASN A 91 13.60 14.14 -9.18
C ASN A 91 12.90 15.47 -9.52
N ASP A 92 13.61 16.59 -9.32
CA ASP A 92 13.05 17.93 -9.54
C ASP A 92 12.56 18.15 -10.98
N LEU A 93 13.18 17.48 -11.94
CA LEU A 93 12.74 17.47 -13.34
C LEU A 93 11.35 16.82 -13.51
N ILE A 94 11.10 15.69 -12.84
CA ILE A 94 9.81 14.99 -12.89
C ILE A 94 8.72 15.80 -12.17
N LYS A 95 9.05 16.42 -11.03
CA LYS A 95 8.13 17.34 -10.33
C LYS A 95 7.80 18.58 -11.17
N PHE A 96 8.79 19.14 -11.87
CA PHE A 96 8.59 20.29 -12.74
C PHE A 96 7.66 19.94 -13.91
N PHE A 97 7.93 18.83 -14.61
CA PHE A 97 7.07 18.35 -15.68
C PHE A 97 5.66 17.97 -15.18
N ALA A 98 5.54 17.36 -14.00
CA ALA A 98 4.26 17.07 -13.39
C ALA A 98 3.46 18.33 -13.04
N THR A 99 4.12 19.35 -12.48
CA THR A 99 3.46 20.59 -12.07
C THR A 99 2.96 21.38 -13.28
N GLU A 100 3.76 21.49 -14.35
CA GLU A 100 3.42 22.31 -15.52
C GLU A 100 2.51 21.63 -16.54
N PHE A 101 2.70 20.33 -16.77
CA PHE A 101 1.94 19.60 -17.79
C PHE A 101 0.66 18.97 -17.23
N CYS A 102 0.65 18.51 -15.96
CA CYS A 102 -0.53 17.86 -15.37
C CYS A 102 -1.61 18.84 -14.87
N SER A 103 -1.30 20.14 -14.83
CA SER A 103 -2.26 21.19 -14.50
C SER A 103 -3.15 21.61 -15.68
N ARG A 104 -2.89 21.12 -16.90
CA ARG A 104 -3.62 21.47 -18.14
C ARG A 104 -4.52 20.31 -18.60
N LYS A 105 -5.79 20.57 -18.94
CA LYS A 105 -6.64 19.58 -19.62
C LYS A 105 -6.30 19.53 -21.12
N PRO A 106 -6.21 18.35 -21.78
CA PRO A 106 -6.53 17.01 -21.28
C PRO A 106 -5.34 16.25 -20.66
N LEU A 107 -4.15 16.85 -20.60
CA LEU A 107 -2.91 16.24 -20.09
C LEU A 107 -3.01 15.82 -18.61
N SER A 108 -3.90 16.42 -17.83
CA SER A 108 -4.25 15.96 -16.48
C SER A 108 -4.73 14.49 -16.45
N VAL A 109 -5.35 14.01 -17.52
CA VAL A 109 -5.79 12.61 -17.69
C VAL A 109 -4.59 11.70 -17.97
N LEU A 110 -3.62 12.17 -18.77
CA LEU A 110 -2.40 11.43 -19.09
C LEU A 110 -1.45 11.31 -17.89
N CYS A 111 -1.38 12.33 -17.04
CA CYS A 111 -0.57 12.28 -15.82
C CYS A 111 -1.14 11.37 -14.72
N GLY A 112 -2.45 11.12 -14.76
CA GLY A 112 -3.06 10.11 -13.93
C GLY A 112 -2.54 8.69 -14.25
N ASN A 113 -2.10 8.43 -15.48
CA ASN A 113 -1.97 7.09 -16.03
C ASN A 113 -0.78 6.24 -15.56
N ILE A 114 0.15 6.70 -14.73
CA ILE A 114 1.17 5.78 -14.19
C ILE A 114 0.71 5.20 -12.85
N PHE A 115 0.15 6.04 -11.98
CA PHE A 115 -0.32 5.62 -10.66
C PHE A 115 -1.71 4.97 -10.72
N PHE A 116 -2.61 5.55 -11.52
CA PHE A 116 -3.91 4.93 -11.81
C PHE A 116 -3.78 3.60 -12.56
N LEU A 117 -2.67 3.39 -13.28
CA LEU A 117 -2.43 2.13 -13.96
C LEU A 117 -1.98 1.05 -12.97
N LEU A 118 -1.15 1.36 -11.97
CA LEU A 118 -0.68 0.37 -11.00
C LEU A 118 -1.72 0.02 -9.92
N CYS A 119 -2.52 1.00 -9.49
CA CYS A 119 -3.45 0.82 -8.37
C CYS A 119 -4.94 0.81 -8.77
N GLY A 120 -5.33 1.37 -9.91
CA GLY A 120 -6.75 1.58 -10.23
C GLY A 120 -7.38 2.76 -9.47
N PHE A 121 -8.43 3.36 -10.04
CA PHE A 121 -9.15 4.50 -9.43
C PHE A 121 -10.58 4.60 -9.93
N ASP A 122 -11.47 5.08 -9.07
CA ASP A 122 -12.82 5.49 -9.45
C ASP A 122 -12.85 6.99 -9.81
N GLU A 123 -12.98 7.29 -11.10
CA GLU A 123 -13.14 8.66 -11.61
C GLU A 123 -14.32 9.41 -10.96
N LYS A 124 -15.37 8.70 -10.55
CA LYS A 124 -16.58 9.29 -9.96
C LYS A 124 -16.38 9.65 -8.49
N ASN A 125 -15.47 8.97 -7.82
CA ASN A 125 -15.23 9.13 -6.40
C ASN A 125 -13.90 9.84 -6.09
N LEU A 126 -13.17 10.29 -7.12
CA LEU A 126 -11.94 11.06 -6.97
C LEU A 126 -12.13 12.56 -7.23
N ASN A 127 -11.53 13.40 -6.39
CA ASN A 127 -11.49 14.85 -6.64
C ASN A 127 -10.50 15.20 -7.76
N MET A 128 -10.99 15.24 -9.00
CA MET A 128 -10.17 15.52 -10.19
C MET A 128 -9.48 16.90 -10.18
N SER A 129 -10.00 17.87 -9.42
CA SER A 129 -9.35 19.18 -9.27
C SER A 129 -8.09 19.11 -8.40
N ARG A 130 -7.93 18.03 -7.62
CA ARG A 130 -6.75 17.79 -6.77
C ARG A 130 -5.73 16.84 -7.40
N THR A 131 -5.96 16.36 -8.61
CA THR A 131 -5.01 15.50 -9.35
C THR A 131 -3.57 16.03 -9.35
N PRO A 132 -3.30 17.35 -9.57
CA PRO A 132 -1.93 17.86 -9.50
C PRO A 132 -1.25 17.65 -8.15
N VAL A 133 -2.00 17.68 -7.05
CA VAL A 133 -1.48 17.41 -5.70
C VAL A 133 -1.14 15.93 -5.56
N TYR A 134 -2.04 15.04 -6.01
CA TYR A 134 -1.83 13.60 -5.94
C TYR A 134 -0.58 13.17 -6.73
N THR A 135 -0.43 13.65 -7.97
CA THR A 135 0.68 13.28 -8.85
C THR A 135 2.02 13.90 -8.43
N THR A 136 2.00 15.05 -7.74
CA THR A 136 3.25 15.67 -7.24
C THR A 136 3.78 14.97 -6.00
N HIS A 137 2.91 14.35 -5.20
CA HIS A 137 3.29 13.64 -3.97
C HIS A 137 3.36 12.11 -4.13
N CYS A 138 2.89 11.57 -5.25
CA CYS A 138 2.83 10.14 -5.51
C CYS A 138 3.21 9.84 -6.96
N PRO A 139 4.12 8.87 -7.22
CA PRO A 139 4.79 7.99 -6.26
C PRO A 139 5.87 8.73 -5.43
N ALA A 140 6.13 8.28 -4.21
CA ALA A 140 7.17 8.86 -3.34
C ALA A 140 8.54 8.15 -3.50
N GLY A 141 8.69 7.37 -4.58
CA GLY A 141 9.78 6.41 -4.77
C GLY A 141 9.53 5.08 -4.04
N THR A 142 10.16 4.03 -4.56
CA THR A 142 10.39 2.75 -3.88
C THR A 142 11.64 2.10 -4.47
N SER A 143 12.14 1.02 -3.88
CA SER A 143 13.32 0.33 -4.38
C SER A 143 12.98 -0.60 -5.55
N VAL A 144 13.93 -0.82 -6.46
CA VAL A 144 13.75 -1.79 -7.56
C VAL A 144 13.58 -3.20 -7.00
N GLN A 145 14.31 -3.55 -5.94
CA GLN A 145 14.16 -4.84 -5.26
C GLN A 145 12.72 -5.07 -4.77
N ASN A 146 12.07 -4.03 -4.22
CA ASN A 146 10.66 -4.11 -3.83
C ASN A 146 9.76 -4.46 -5.03
N MET A 147 9.95 -3.80 -6.19
CA MET A 147 9.16 -4.10 -7.39
C MET A 147 9.43 -5.52 -7.94
N VAL A 148 10.68 -6.00 -7.84
CA VAL A 148 11.01 -7.39 -8.20
C VAL A 148 10.33 -8.36 -7.24
N HIS A 149 10.26 -8.05 -5.94
CA HIS A 149 9.53 -8.86 -4.96
C HIS A 149 8.04 -8.98 -5.32
N TRP A 150 7.43 -7.86 -5.71
CA TRP A 150 6.06 -7.83 -6.24
C TRP A 150 5.89 -8.77 -7.43
N ALA A 151 6.82 -8.72 -8.39
CA ALA A 151 6.80 -9.61 -9.56
C ALA A 151 6.98 -11.09 -9.17
N GLN A 152 7.84 -11.40 -8.20
CA GLN A 152 8.02 -12.75 -7.66
C GLN A 152 6.73 -13.28 -7.01
N ALA A 153 6.02 -12.42 -6.27
CA ALA A 153 4.75 -12.80 -5.64
C ALA A 153 3.64 -13.05 -6.69
N VAL A 154 3.54 -12.18 -7.71
CA VAL A 154 2.63 -12.38 -8.86
C VAL A 154 2.90 -13.71 -9.56
N LYS A 155 4.18 -14.02 -9.80
CA LYS A 155 4.61 -15.22 -10.53
C LYS A 155 4.42 -16.51 -9.72
N SER A 156 4.68 -16.45 -8.42
CA SER A 156 4.61 -17.63 -7.55
C SER A 156 3.22 -17.88 -6.95
N SER A 157 2.37 -16.84 -6.92
CA SER A 157 1.08 -16.82 -6.20
C SER A 157 1.22 -17.21 -4.73
N LYS A 158 2.35 -16.86 -4.11
CA LYS A 158 2.68 -17.18 -2.71
C LYS A 158 3.08 -15.93 -1.96
N LEU A 159 2.57 -15.80 -0.73
CA LEU A 159 3.05 -14.82 0.22
C LEU A 159 4.33 -15.34 0.89
N MET A 160 5.48 -14.87 0.42
CA MET A 160 6.80 -15.32 0.90
C MET A 160 7.84 -14.20 0.88
N ALA A 161 8.95 -14.42 1.58
CA ALA A 161 10.08 -13.50 1.56
C ALA A 161 10.70 -13.39 0.15
N TYR A 162 11.56 -12.39 -0.05
CA TYR A 162 12.22 -12.14 -1.33
C TYR A 162 13.07 -13.34 -1.76
N ASP A 163 12.96 -13.76 -3.02
CA ASP A 163 13.79 -14.84 -3.57
C ASP A 163 15.10 -14.25 -4.13
N TYR A 164 16.21 -14.46 -3.41
CA TYR A 164 17.56 -14.06 -3.84
C TYR A 164 18.24 -15.11 -4.75
N GLY A 165 17.51 -16.17 -5.14
CA GLY A 165 18.09 -17.36 -5.75
C GLY A 165 18.78 -18.25 -4.72
N LYS A 166 19.14 -19.49 -5.11
CA LYS A 166 19.59 -20.53 -4.15
C LYS A 166 20.72 -20.08 -3.21
N ALA A 167 21.79 -19.49 -3.76
CA ALA A 167 22.94 -19.05 -2.98
C ALA A 167 22.61 -17.86 -2.07
N GLY A 168 21.83 -16.89 -2.58
CA GLY A 168 21.37 -15.76 -1.78
C GLY A 168 20.42 -16.20 -0.66
N ASN A 169 19.43 -17.05 -0.96
CA ASN A 169 18.51 -17.56 0.05
C ASN A 169 19.24 -18.29 1.17
N MET A 170 20.28 -19.07 0.86
CA MET A 170 21.11 -19.68 1.90
C MET A 170 21.81 -18.63 2.77
N ALA A 171 22.31 -17.54 2.18
CA ALA A 171 22.95 -16.45 2.92
C ALA A 171 21.97 -15.65 3.81
N HIS A 172 20.73 -15.44 3.36
CA HIS A 172 19.74 -14.62 4.09
C HIS A 172 18.86 -15.43 5.05
N TYR A 173 18.50 -16.66 4.69
CA TYR A 173 17.49 -17.45 5.38
C TYR A 173 18.02 -18.77 5.95
N ASN A 174 19.28 -19.13 5.69
CA ASN A 174 19.83 -20.46 5.99
C ASN A 174 19.04 -21.61 5.32
N GLN A 175 18.30 -21.33 4.24
CA GLN A 175 17.55 -22.30 3.45
C GLN A 175 17.57 -21.92 1.97
N SER A 176 17.48 -22.91 1.07
CA SER A 176 17.66 -22.67 -0.38
C SER A 176 16.46 -21.99 -1.06
N THR A 177 15.32 -21.93 -0.38
CA THR A 177 14.07 -21.30 -0.83
C THR A 177 13.65 -20.23 0.16
N PRO A 178 12.96 -19.16 -0.23
CA PRO A 178 12.49 -18.16 0.72
C PRO A 178 11.40 -18.73 1.65
N PRO A 179 11.37 -18.33 2.93
CA PRO A 179 10.32 -18.72 3.86
C PRO A 179 8.95 -18.14 3.46
N LEU A 180 7.89 -18.91 3.72
CA LEU A 180 6.50 -18.49 3.53
C LEU A 180 6.02 -17.68 4.74
N TYR A 181 5.20 -16.66 4.48
CA TYR A 181 4.48 -15.96 5.53
C TYR A 181 3.11 -16.59 5.71
N ASN A 182 2.83 -17.08 6.91
CA ASN A 182 1.55 -17.69 7.24
C ASN A 182 0.67 -16.67 7.98
N VAL A 183 -0.42 -16.23 7.33
CA VAL A 183 -1.35 -15.25 7.91
C VAL A 183 -1.99 -15.77 9.20
N ARG A 184 -2.13 -17.09 9.36
CA ARG A 184 -2.71 -17.69 10.58
C ARG A 184 -1.86 -17.47 11.83
N ASP A 185 -0.59 -17.14 11.67
CA ASP A 185 0.30 -16.84 12.79
C ASP A 185 0.11 -15.40 13.30
N MET A 186 -0.66 -14.57 12.58
CA MET A 186 -0.99 -13.21 12.97
C MET A 186 -1.97 -13.19 14.15
N THR A 187 -1.49 -12.86 15.35
CA THR A 187 -2.30 -12.85 16.57
C THR A 187 -3.03 -11.54 16.86
N VAL A 188 -2.85 -10.53 16.00
CA VAL A 188 -3.35 -9.16 16.19
C VAL A 188 -4.83 -9.06 15.79
N PRO A 189 -5.72 -8.48 16.63
CA PRO A 189 -7.09 -8.17 16.23
C PRO A 189 -7.11 -7.29 14.98
N THR A 190 -7.77 -7.74 13.93
CA THR A 190 -7.70 -7.11 12.60
C THR A 190 -9.08 -6.65 12.14
N ALA A 191 -9.19 -5.37 11.78
CA ALA A 191 -10.33 -4.80 11.10
C ALA A 191 -9.96 -4.56 9.62
N LEU A 192 -10.78 -5.04 8.69
CA LEU A 192 -10.48 -5.02 7.25
C LEU A 192 -11.56 -4.26 6.48
N TRP A 193 -11.14 -3.36 5.57
CA TRP A 193 -12.00 -2.79 4.55
C TRP A 193 -11.49 -3.23 3.18
N SER A 194 -12.40 -3.60 2.27
CA SER A 194 -12.07 -4.09 0.92
C SER A 194 -12.93 -3.41 -0.14
N GLY A 195 -12.38 -3.24 -1.34
CA GLY A 195 -13.06 -2.62 -2.48
C GLY A 195 -13.60 -3.68 -3.42
N GLY A 196 -14.84 -3.53 -3.88
CA GLY A 196 -15.44 -4.49 -4.80
C GLY A 196 -14.91 -4.41 -6.23
N GLN A 197 -14.28 -3.28 -6.59
CA GLN A 197 -13.64 -3.04 -7.88
C GLN A 197 -12.13 -2.91 -7.77
N ASP A 198 -11.55 -3.14 -6.58
CA ASP A 198 -10.11 -3.01 -6.35
C ASP A 198 -9.33 -3.94 -7.29
N THR A 199 -8.50 -3.34 -8.14
CA THR A 199 -7.69 -4.07 -9.14
C THR A 199 -6.39 -4.64 -8.58
N LEU A 200 -5.98 -4.22 -7.38
CA LEU A 200 -4.69 -4.56 -6.79
C LEU A 200 -4.87 -5.50 -5.58
N ALA A 201 -5.80 -5.20 -4.69
CA ALA A 201 -6.26 -6.07 -3.62
C ALA A 201 -7.61 -6.67 -4.01
N ASP A 202 -7.61 -7.52 -5.04
CA ASP A 202 -8.85 -7.92 -5.67
C ASP A 202 -9.76 -8.77 -4.77
N PRO A 203 -11.08 -8.79 -5.04
CA PRO A 203 -12.04 -9.48 -4.18
C PRO A 203 -11.80 -10.98 -4.05
N GLN A 204 -11.11 -11.63 -4.99
CA GLN A 204 -10.84 -13.07 -4.90
C GLN A 204 -9.73 -13.33 -3.88
N ASP A 205 -8.64 -12.58 -3.96
CA ASP A 205 -7.51 -12.73 -3.05
C ASP A 205 -7.84 -12.20 -1.64
N VAL A 206 -8.66 -11.15 -1.52
CA VAL A 206 -9.26 -10.74 -0.23
C VAL A 206 -10.15 -11.83 0.36
N ALA A 207 -10.96 -12.52 -0.46
CA ALA A 207 -11.80 -13.61 0.03
C ALA A 207 -10.96 -14.77 0.61
N LEU A 208 -9.81 -15.08 -0.01
CA LEU A 208 -8.87 -16.06 0.54
C LEU A 208 -8.23 -15.57 1.84
N LEU A 209 -7.76 -14.32 1.88
CA LEU A 209 -7.16 -13.70 3.06
C LEU A 209 -8.09 -13.75 4.28
N LEU A 210 -9.38 -13.43 4.09
CA LEU A 210 -10.39 -13.45 5.15
C LEU A 210 -10.54 -14.83 5.81
N THR A 211 -10.30 -15.92 5.08
CA THR A 211 -10.32 -17.29 5.65
C THR A 211 -9.10 -17.61 6.51
N GLN A 212 -8.02 -16.82 6.39
CA GLN A 212 -6.75 -17.08 7.05
C GLN A 212 -6.52 -16.20 8.28
N ILE A 213 -7.21 -15.06 8.39
CA ILE A 213 -7.09 -14.14 9.54
C ILE A 213 -7.76 -14.76 10.77
N PRO A 214 -7.00 -15.13 11.83
CA PRO A 214 -7.56 -15.86 12.96
C PRO A 214 -8.38 -14.96 13.91
N LYS A 215 -8.09 -13.65 13.96
CA LYS A 215 -8.79 -12.67 14.82
C LYS A 215 -9.34 -11.50 14.02
N LEU A 216 -10.27 -11.79 13.12
CA LEU A 216 -10.98 -10.78 12.35
C LEU A 216 -12.10 -10.17 13.21
N VAL A 217 -11.93 -8.91 13.63
CA VAL A 217 -12.93 -8.19 14.47
C VAL A 217 -13.95 -7.43 13.65
N TYR A 218 -13.64 -7.12 12.39
CA TYR A 218 -14.51 -6.38 11.49
C TYR A 218 -14.12 -6.60 10.03
N HIS A 219 -15.11 -6.70 9.14
CA HIS A 219 -14.91 -6.64 7.70
C HIS A 219 -16.02 -5.82 7.04
N ARG A 220 -15.65 -4.87 6.18
CA ARG A 220 -16.58 -4.14 5.30
C ARG A 220 -16.10 -4.17 3.86
N ASN A 221 -16.92 -4.71 2.98
CA ASN A 221 -16.70 -4.63 1.53
C ASN A 221 -17.51 -3.46 0.94
N ILE A 222 -16.83 -2.53 0.26
CA ILE A 222 -17.44 -1.35 -0.37
C ILE A 222 -17.40 -1.57 -1.88
N LYS A 223 -18.56 -1.90 -2.44
CA LYS A 223 -18.67 -2.51 -3.78
C LYS A 223 -18.11 -1.64 -4.90
N HIS A 224 -18.24 -0.33 -4.81
CA HIS A 224 -17.82 0.60 -5.87
C HIS A 224 -16.38 1.08 -5.72
N TRP A 225 -15.72 0.79 -4.59
CA TRP A 225 -14.35 1.26 -4.35
C TRP A 225 -13.31 0.50 -5.16
N GLU A 226 -12.40 1.26 -5.73
CA GLU A 226 -11.08 0.89 -6.25
C GLU A 226 -9.99 1.12 -5.20
N HIS A 227 -8.76 0.73 -5.51
CA HIS A 227 -7.67 0.74 -4.51
C HIS A 227 -7.35 2.11 -3.92
N LEU A 228 -7.57 3.18 -4.67
CA LEU A 228 -7.24 4.54 -4.23
C LEU A 228 -8.35 5.22 -3.44
N ASP A 229 -9.56 4.67 -3.45
CA ASP A 229 -10.69 5.24 -2.71
C ASP A 229 -10.46 5.21 -1.20
N PHE A 230 -9.70 4.24 -0.69
CA PHE A 230 -9.32 4.17 0.73
C PHE A 230 -8.52 5.37 1.23
N ILE A 231 -7.90 6.14 0.32
CA ILE A 231 -7.08 7.30 0.66
C ILE A 231 -7.71 8.59 0.11
N TRP A 232 -8.20 8.55 -1.13
CA TRP A 232 -8.64 9.73 -1.88
C TRP A 232 -10.12 9.72 -2.26
N GLY A 233 -10.86 8.69 -1.88
CA GLY A 233 -12.30 8.61 -2.09
C GLY A 233 -13.02 9.78 -1.41
N LEU A 234 -13.90 10.45 -2.13
CA LEU A 234 -14.70 11.56 -1.61
C LEU A 234 -15.62 11.13 -0.46
N ASP A 235 -16.08 9.88 -0.51
CA ASP A 235 -16.92 9.23 0.50
C ASP A 235 -16.14 8.46 1.59
N ALA A 236 -14.79 8.42 1.51
CA ALA A 236 -13.95 7.70 2.47
C ALA A 236 -14.15 8.10 3.93
N PRO A 237 -14.39 9.39 4.27
CA PRO A 237 -14.75 9.78 5.64
C PRO A 237 -15.99 9.07 6.17
N GLN A 238 -17.03 8.97 5.35
CA GLN A 238 -18.33 8.40 5.70
C GLN A 238 -18.26 6.86 5.75
N GLU A 239 -17.61 6.26 4.76
CA GLU A 239 -17.58 4.81 4.59
C GLU A 239 -16.54 4.10 5.48
N MET A 240 -15.40 4.75 5.76
CA MET A 240 -14.29 4.13 6.48
C MET A 240 -13.81 4.96 7.68
N TYR A 241 -13.37 6.21 7.49
CA TYR A 241 -12.59 6.91 8.53
C TYR A 241 -13.39 7.13 9.83
N ASN A 242 -14.68 7.49 9.74
CA ASN A 242 -15.51 7.68 10.92
C ASN A 242 -15.63 6.40 11.77
N LYS A 243 -15.80 5.24 11.12
CA LYS A 243 -15.88 3.95 11.81
C LYS A 243 -14.51 3.56 12.39
N LEU A 244 -13.44 3.76 11.64
CA LEU A 244 -12.07 3.52 12.09
C LEU A 244 -11.74 4.34 13.34
N ILE A 245 -12.06 5.64 13.35
CA ILE A 245 -11.89 6.52 14.52
C ILE A 245 -12.74 6.04 15.70
N LYS A 246 -13.98 5.61 15.45
CA LYS A 246 -14.86 5.07 16.49
C LYS A 246 -14.26 3.80 17.13
N MET A 247 -13.78 2.85 16.31
CA MET A 247 -13.15 1.61 16.80
C MET A 247 -11.89 1.90 17.62
N MET A 248 -11.05 2.84 17.17
CA MET A 248 -9.86 3.27 17.94
C MET A 248 -10.22 3.90 19.29
N LYS A 249 -11.37 4.57 19.41
CA LYS A 249 -11.84 5.14 20.69
C LYS A 249 -12.42 4.09 21.63
N GLU A 250 -12.97 3.01 21.08
CA GLU A 250 -13.66 1.96 21.82
C GLU A 250 -12.72 0.80 22.24
N ASN A 251 -11.46 0.79 21.78
CA ASN A 251 -10.47 -0.29 22.02
C ASN A 251 -11.00 -1.69 21.63
N VAL A 252 -11.80 -1.77 20.55
CA VAL A 252 -12.37 -3.03 20.01
C VAL A 252 -11.49 -3.63 18.93
#